data_AF-A0A3A8NT82-F1
#
_entry.id   AF-A0A3A8NT82-F1
#
_cell.length_a   1.000
_cell.length_b   1.000
_cell.length_c   1.000
_cell.angle_alpha   90.00
_cell.angle_beta   90.00
_cell.angle_gamma   90.00
#
_symmetry.space_group_name_H-M   'P 1'
#
loop_
_entity.id
_entity.type
_entity.pdbx_description
1 polymer ?
#
loop_
_entity_poly.entity_id
_entity_poly.type
_entity_poly.pdbx_seq_one_letter_code
_entity_poly.pdbx_strand_id
1 'polypeptide(L)'
;PAHPTAYFWSEHWGSYAQPGQDVAHANNVLAFIVEAYAAEMTWNYNDIRRFVATLNTVIWPAPRRYADYVDGSGVGDGWFNDGLMKLGRYDIPLQRRLEAHTVGRNSQFFANGALNVRLLSEQAAQ
;
A
#
# COMPACT_ATOMS: atom_id res chain seq x y z
N PRO A 1 9.83 -10.21 6.97
CA PRO A 1 8.38 -10.26 7.28
C PRO A 1 7.92 -11.71 7.42
N ALA A 2 6.91 -11.97 8.26
CA ALA A 2 6.38 -13.32 8.48
C ALA A 2 5.67 -13.90 7.23
N HIS A 3 5.33 -13.04 6.25
CA HIS A 3 4.75 -13.44 4.97
C HIS A 3 5.82 -13.39 3.86
N PRO A 4 6.07 -14.49 3.12
CA PRO A 4 7.22 -14.60 2.19
C PRO A 4 7.12 -13.68 0.96
N THR A 5 5.91 -13.22 0.65
CA THR A 5 5.66 -12.31 -0.48
C THR A 5 5.50 -10.84 -0.05
N ALA A 6 5.58 -10.53 1.25
CA ALA A 6 5.51 -9.15 1.73
C ALA A 6 6.92 -8.54 1.80
N TYR A 7 6.98 -7.20 1.72
CA TYR A 7 8.14 -6.42 2.14
C TYR A 7 8.06 -5.97 3.59
N PHE A 8 9.24 -5.80 4.15
CA PHE A 8 9.52 -5.18 5.44
C PHE A 8 10.66 -4.20 5.22
N TRP A 9 10.60 -3.04 5.86
CA TRP A 9 11.69 -2.07 5.88
C TRP A 9 11.66 -1.27 7.18
N SER A 10 12.76 -0.59 7.47
CA SER A 10 12.93 0.28 8.63
C SER A 10 13.21 1.71 8.15
N GLU A 11 12.82 2.68 8.97
CA GLU A 11 13.25 4.08 8.83
C GLU A 11 14.75 4.28 9.13
N HIS A 12 15.37 3.31 9.80
CA HIS A 12 16.80 3.31 10.07
C HIS A 12 17.55 2.51 8.99
N TRP A 13 18.45 3.19 8.29
CA TRP A 13 19.30 2.57 7.28
C TRP A 13 20.11 1.39 7.85
N GLY A 14 20.11 0.26 7.14
CA GLY A 14 20.79 -0.96 7.54
C GLY A 14 20.11 -1.74 8.67
N SER A 15 18.99 -1.25 9.22
CA SER A 15 18.22 -1.98 10.23
C SER A 15 17.22 -2.92 9.59
N TYR A 16 17.19 -4.15 10.10
CA TYR A 16 16.17 -5.16 9.81
C TYR A 16 15.35 -5.50 11.07
N ALA A 17 15.48 -4.69 12.13
CA ALA A 17 14.82 -4.93 13.41
C ALA A 17 13.36 -4.48 13.39
N GLN A 18 12.49 -5.28 14.00
CA GLN A 18 11.09 -4.95 14.22
C GLN A 18 10.92 -3.75 15.18
N PRO A 19 9.83 -2.97 15.08
CA PRO A 19 8.67 -3.21 14.20
C PRO A 19 8.81 -2.65 12.77
N GLY A 20 9.94 -2.00 12.45
CA GLY A 20 10.16 -1.34 11.17
C GLY A 20 9.47 0.02 11.08
N GLN A 21 9.11 0.46 9.87
CA GLN A 21 8.36 1.69 9.65
C GLN A 21 6.93 1.60 10.19
N ASP A 22 6.40 2.67 10.76
CA ASP A 22 4.97 2.81 11.01
C ASP A 22 4.16 3.02 9.71
N VAL A 23 2.86 2.73 9.78
CA VAL A 23 1.99 2.76 8.60
C VAL A 23 1.70 4.17 8.09
N ALA A 24 1.71 5.18 8.98
CA ALA A 24 1.50 6.57 8.56
C ALA A 24 2.65 7.07 7.67
N HIS A 25 3.90 6.82 8.05
CA HIS A 25 5.06 7.12 7.21
C HIS A 25 5.14 6.19 6.00
N ALA A 26 4.72 4.92 6.12
CA ALA A 26 4.63 4.02 4.98
C ALA A 26 3.73 4.56 3.86
N ASN A 27 2.63 5.27 4.18
CA ASN A 27 1.81 5.95 3.16
C ASN A 27 2.67 6.92 2.33
N ASN A 28 3.52 7.72 2.95
CA ASN A 28 4.35 8.71 2.26
C ASN A 28 5.47 8.06 1.44
N VAL A 29 6.15 7.06 2.02
CA VAL A 29 7.21 6.30 1.32
C VAL A 29 6.65 5.62 0.07
N LEU A 30 5.49 4.96 0.20
CA LEU A 30 4.88 4.27 -0.93
C LEU A 30 4.29 5.22 -1.97
N ALA A 31 3.90 6.44 -1.56
CA ALA A 31 3.47 7.45 -2.52
C ALA A 31 4.62 7.80 -3.47
N PHE A 32 5.85 7.94 -2.97
CA PHE A 32 7.02 8.15 -3.81
C PHE A 32 7.36 6.92 -4.66
N ILE A 33 7.42 5.73 -4.04
CA ILE A 33 7.80 4.50 -4.74
C ILE A 33 6.87 4.19 -5.92
N VAL A 34 5.55 4.33 -5.72
CA VAL A 34 4.56 4.06 -6.77
C VAL A 34 4.73 5.03 -7.95
N GLU A 35 4.93 6.32 -7.68
CA GLU A 35 5.10 7.31 -8.75
C GLU A 35 6.47 7.14 -9.45
N ALA A 36 7.52 6.81 -8.70
CA ALA A 36 8.84 6.50 -9.27
C ALA A 36 8.79 5.27 -10.17
N TYR A 37 8.05 4.22 -9.79
CA TYR A 37 7.80 3.07 -10.65
C TYR A 37 7.02 3.46 -11.91
N ALA A 38 5.94 4.25 -11.76
CA ALA A 38 5.15 4.71 -12.90
C ALA A 38 5.95 5.60 -13.87
N ALA A 39 6.96 6.30 -13.37
CA ALA A 39 7.92 7.07 -14.15
C ALA A 39 9.12 6.25 -14.68
N GLU A 40 9.04 4.91 -14.63
CA GLU A 40 10.07 3.99 -15.12
C GLU A 40 11.45 4.18 -14.47
N MET A 41 11.47 4.53 -13.18
CA MET A 41 12.68 4.68 -12.38
C MET A 41 13.08 3.35 -11.70
N THR A 42 13.58 3.41 -10.46
CA THR A 42 14.32 2.31 -9.78
C THR A 42 13.51 1.05 -9.47
N TRP A 43 12.26 1.19 -9.02
CA TRP A 43 11.45 0.03 -8.60
C TRP A 43 10.82 -0.66 -9.80
N ASN A 44 10.56 -1.96 -9.68
CA ASN A 44 9.93 -2.75 -10.74
C ASN A 44 8.56 -3.31 -10.31
N TYR A 45 7.88 -3.99 -11.24
CA TYR A 45 6.57 -4.58 -10.99
C TYR A 45 6.55 -5.58 -9.82
N ASN A 46 7.60 -6.40 -9.65
CA ASN A 46 7.68 -7.36 -8.56
C ASN A 46 7.77 -6.65 -7.20
N ASP A 47 8.45 -5.49 -7.12
CA ASP A 47 8.46 -4.67 -5.91
C ASP A 47 7.05 -4.18 -5.56
N ILE A 48 6.34 -3.65 -6.55
CA ILE A 48 4.95 -3.20 -6.37
C ILE A 48 4.05 -4.33 -5.90
N ARG A 49 4.18 -5.53 -6.47
CA ARG A 49 3.42 -6.72 -6.03
C ARG A 49 3.71 -7.10 -4.57
N ARG A 50 4.96 -6.94 -4.12
CA ARG A 50 5.32 -7.19 -2.72
C ARG A 50 4.75 -6.13 -1.77
N PHE A 51 4.69 -4.87 -2.18
CA PHE A 51 4.01 -3.82 -1.40
C PHE A 51 2.50 -4.02 -1.34
N VAL A 52 1.86 -4.43 -2.45
CA VAL A 52 0.45 -4.86 -2.46
C VAL A 52 0.25 -5.99 -1.45
N ALA A 53 1.12 -7.01 -1.44
CA ALA A 53 1.03 -8.09 -0.48
C ALA A 53 1.23 -7.60 0.97
N THR A 54 2.18 -6.71 1.24
CA THR A 54 2.36 -6.10 2.57
C THR A 54 1.08 -5.43 3.06
N LEU A 55 0.43 -4.60 2.23
CA LEU A 55 -0.85 -3.99 2.61
C LEU A 55 -1.93 -5.05 2.82
N ASN A 56 -2.11 -5.95 1.86
CA ASN A 56 -3.27 -6.84 1.81
C ASN A 56 -3.22 -7.99 2.84
N THR A 57 -2.04 -8.36 3.33
CA THR A 57 -1.83 -9.53 4.20
C THR A 57 -1.21 -9.21 5.56
N VAL A 58 -0.42 -8.13 5.69
CA VAL A 58 0.31 -7.81 6.91
C VAL A 58 -0.30 -6.59 7.60
N ILE A 59 -0.44 -5.47 6.89
CA ILE A 59 -0.97 -4.23 7.47
C ILE A 59 -2.49 -4.30 7.62
N TRP A 60 -3.19 -4.86 6.62
CA TRP A 60 -4.65 -4.95 6.59
C TRP A 60 -5.15 -6.38 6.33
N PRO A 61 -4.89 -7.33 7.25
CA PRO A 61 -5.17 -8.75 7.06
C PRO A 61 -6.69 -9.07 6.99
N ALA A 62 -7.53 -8.24 7.61
CA ALA A 62 -8.98 -8.45 7.65
C ALA A 62 -9.74 -7.11 7.72
N PRO A 63 -11.04 -7.07 7.34
CA PRO A 63 -11.85 -5.87 7.51
C PRO A 63 -11.77 -5.31 8.94
N ARG A 64 -11.58 -3.99 9.07
CA ARG A 64 -11.47 -3.29 10.37
C ARG A 64 -10.32 -3.75 11.29
N ARG A 65 -9.33 -4.48 10.77
CA ARG A 65 -8.13 -4.87 11.51
C ARG A 65 -6.90 -4.27 10.85
N TYR A 66 -6.24 -3.34 11.54
CA TYR A 66 -5.11 -2.58 11.01
C TYR A 66 -3.91 -2.70 11.95
N ALA A 67 -2.73 -2.94 11.38
CA ALA A 67 -1.47 -2.83 12.10
C ALA A 67 -1.00 -1.37 12.16
N ASP A 68 -0.19 -1.06 13.15
CA ASP A 68 0.46 0.26 13.27
C ASP A 68 1.83 0.28 12.56
N TYR A 69 2.42 -0.90 12.34
CA TYR A 69 3.72 -1.06 11.70
C TYR A 69 3.71 -2.04 10.52
N VAL A 70 4.69 -1.89 9.62
CA VAL A 70 4.81 -2.68 8.38
C VAL A 70 5.13 -4.15 8.59
N ASP A 71 5.56 -4.55 9.79
CA ASP A 71 5.71 -5.96 10.17
C ASP A 71 4.40 -6.61 10.65
N GLY A 72 3.32 -5.83 10.79
CA GLY A 72 2.00 -6.29 11.22
C GLY A 72 1.75 -6.15 12.72
N SER A 73 2.71 -5.61 13.48
CA SER A 73 2.56 -5.33 14.90
C SER A 73 1.84 -4.01 15.18
N GLY A 74 1.47 -3.80 16.44
CA GLY A 74 0.71 -2.63 16.88
C GLY A 74 -0.77 -2.65 16.45
N VAL A 75 -1.50 -1.62 16.88
CA VAL A 75 -2.92 -1.42 16.54
C VAL A 75 -3.04 -0.07 15.83
N GLY A 76 -3.21 -0.11 14.52
CA GLY A 76 -3.36 1.07 13.69
C GLY A 76 -4.81 1.53 13.55
N ASP A 77 -5.00 2.71 12.99
CA ASP A 77 -6.32 3.31 12.74
C ASP A 77 -6.90 2.95 11.35
N GLY A 78 -6.05 2.49 10.43
CA GLY A 78 -6.41 2.19 9.04
C GLY A 78 -6.42 3.41 8.12
N TRP A 79 -5.70 4.49 8.45
CA TRP A 79 -5.65 5.68 7.61
C TRP A 79 -4.82 5.47 6.33
N PHE A 80 -5.48 5.12 5.22
CA PHE A 80 -4.86 4.80 3.93
C PHE A 80 -5.28 5.79 2.83
N ASN A 81 -4.86 7.06 2.90
CA ASN A 81 -5.35 8.11 1.99
C ASN A 81 -4.44 8.45 0.81
N ASP A 82 -3.17 8.00 0.80
CA ASP A 82 -2.22 8.30 -0.28
C ASP A 82 -1.49 7.08 -0.84
N GLY A 83 -0.20 6.88 -0.55
CA GLY A 83 0.61 5.85 -1.21
C GLY A 83 0.05 4.43 -1.11
N LEU A 84 -0.52 4.06 0.05
CA LEU A 84 -1.20 2.79 0.21
C LEU A 84 -2.44 2.67 -0.69
N MET A 85 -3.19 3.76 -0.89
CA MET A 85 -4.30 3.81 -1.84
C MET A 85 -3.82 3.64 -3.28
N LYS A 86 -2.65 4.21 -3.65
CA LYS A 86 -2.10 4.09 -5.00
C LYS A 86 -1.70 2.66 -5.38
N LEU A 87 -1.46 1.78 -4.42
CA LEU A 87 -1.22 0.35 -4.72
C LEU A 87 -2.41 -0.31 -5.42
N GLY A 88 -3.64 0.21 -5.20
CA GLY A 88 -4.85 -0.26 -5.88
C GLY A 88 -4.77 -0.17 -7.41
N ARG A 89 -3.92 0.71 -7.98
CA ARG A 89 -3.69 0.83 -9.43
C ARG A 89 -3.17 -0.46 -10.08
N TYR A 90 -2.64 -1.39 -9.28
CA TYR A 90 -1.93 -2.58 -9.76
C TYR A 90 -2.56 -3.89 -9.28
N ASP A 91 -3.69 -3.84 -8.58
CA ASP A 91 -4.36 -5.03 -8.06
C ASP A 91 -5.88 -4.78 -7.91
N ILE A 92 -6.67 -5.42 -8.79
CA ILE A 92 -8.14 -5.31 -8.80
C ILE A 92 -8.75 -5.75 -7.44
N PRO A 93 -8.34 -6.87 -6.83
CA PRO A 93 -8.86 -7.26 -5.50
C PRO A 93 -8.60 -6.20 -4.43
N LEU A 94 -7.39 -5.66 -4.35
CA LEU A 94 -7.04 -4.60 -3.41
C LEU A 94 -7.86 -3.32 -3.69
N GLN A 95 -7.99 -2.93 -4.95
CA GLN A 95 -8.80 -1.76 -5.32
C GLN A 95 -10.25 -1.90 -4.83
N ARG A 96 -10.87 -3.07 -5.01
CA ARG A 96 -12.23 -3.34 -4.49
C ARG A 96 -12.29 -3.31 -2.96
N ARG A 97 -11.26 -3.80 -2.28
CA ARG A 97 -11.19 -3.67 -0.81
C ARG A 97 -11.11 -2.20 -0.41
N LEU A 98 -10.26 -1.41 -1.07
CA LEU A 98 -10.12 0.02 -0.81
C LEU A 98 -11.43 0.79 -1.05
N GLU A 99 -12.21 0.46 -2.08
CA GLU A 99 -13.54 1.07 -2.32
C GLU A 99 -14.52 0.85 -1.14
N ALA A 100 -14.43 -0.29 -0.47
CA ALA A 100 -15.24 -0.59 0.72
C ALA A 100 -14.67 0.04 2.00
N HIS A 101 -13.45 0.61 1.97
CA HIS A 101 -12.81 1.19 3.13
C HIS A 101 -13.45 2.52 3.53
N THR A 102 -13.64 2.71 4.84
CA THR A 102 -14.37 3.87 5.38
C THR A 102 -13.50 4.85 6.16
N VAL A 103 -12.25 4.50 6.45
CA VAL A 103 -11.31 5.36 7.21
C VAL A 103 -10.44 6.17 6.24
N GLY A 104 -10.06 7.39 6.61
CA GLY A 104 -9.19 8.23 5.79
C GLY A 104 -9.83 8.79 4.52
N ARG A 105 -11.16 8.75 4.42
CA ARG A 105 -11.91 9.31 3.27
C ARG A 105 -11.78 10.83 3.22
N ASN A 106 -10.95 11.31 2.30
CA ASN A 106 -10.79 12.71 1.95
C ASN A 106 -10.65 12.85 0.42
N SER A 107 -10.42 14.07 -0.07
CA SER A 107 -10.26 14.32 -1.51
C SER A 107 -9.15 13.47 -2.14
N GLN A 108 -8.04 13.28 -1.43
CA GLN A 108 -6.90 12.48 -1.90
C GLN A 108 -7.24 11.00 -2.04
N PHE A 109 -7.94 10.43 -1.06
CA PHE A 109 -8.44 9.06 -1.11
C PHE A 109 -9.33 8.84 -2.35
N PHE A 110 -10.31 9.72 -2.58
CA PHE A 110 -11.22 9.59 -3.71
C PHE A 110 -10.54 9.84 -5.06
N ALA A 111 -9.64 10.82 -5.14
CA ALA A 111 -8.88 11.09 -6.36
C ALA A 111 -7.98 9.90 -6.74
N ASN A 112 -7.28 9.32 -5.77
CA ASN A 112 -6.50 8.10 -5.99
C ASN A 112 -7.42 6.96 -6.43
N GLY A 113 -8.53 6.70 -5.74
CA GLY A 113 -9.48 5.65 -6.12
C GLY A 113 -10.00 5.79 -7.56
N ALA A 114 -10.38 6.99 -7.98
CA ALA A 114 -10.84 7.25 -9.34
C ALA A 114 -9.74 7.01 -10.38
N LEU A 115 -8.51 7.47 -10.12
CA LEU A 115 -7.37 7.23 -11.01
C LEU A 115 -7.04 5.73 -11.11
N ASN A 116 -7.07 5.01 -9.99
CA ASN A 116 -6.85 3.56 -9.97
C ASN A 116 -7.82 2.82 -10.89
N VAL A 117 -9.13 3.10 -10.75
CA VAL A 117 -10.18 2.46 -11.57
C VAL A 117 -9.97 2.77 -13.05
N ARG A 118 -9.62 4.02 -13.39
CA ARG A 118 -9.34 4.41 -14.77
C ARG A 118 -8.21 3.58 -15.37
N LEU A 119 -7.05 3.53 -14.70
CA LEU A 119 -5.86 2.83 -15.19
C LEU A 119 -6.12 1.32 -15.35
N LEU A 120 -6.79 0.71 -14.37
CA LEU A 120 -7.16 -0.70 -14.44
C LEU A 120 -8.11 -1.00 -15.60
N SER A 121 -9.05 -0.09 -15.89
CA SER A 121 -10.00 -0.24 -17.00
C SER A 121 -9.31 -0.10 -18.36
N GLU A 122 -8.37 0.85 -18.50
CA GLU A 122 -7.57 1.01 -19.71
C GLU A 122 -6.71 -0.22 -20.00
N GLN A 123 -6.09 -0.81 -18.97
CA GLN A 123 -5.31 -2.05 -19.09
C GLN A 123 -6.17 -3.26 -19.48
N ALA A 124 -7.40 -3.37 -18.98
CA ALA A 124 -8.30 -4.47 -19.31
C ALA A 124 -8.85 -4.39 -20.75
N ALA A 125 -8.75 -3.22 -21.40
CA ALA A 125 -9.22 -3.00 -22.76
C ALA A 125 -8.14 -3.19 -23.84
N GLN A 126 -6.88 -3.39 -23.44
CA GLN A 126 -5.74 -3.69 -24.31
C GLN A 126 -5.56 -5.20 -24.49
#